data_AF-A0A820R398-F1
#
_entry.id   AF-A0A820R398-F1
#
_cell.length_a   1.000
_cell.length_b   1.000
_cell.length_c   1.000
_cell.angle_alpha   90.00
_cell.angle_beta   90.00
_cell.angle_gamma   90.00
#
_symmetry.space_group_name_H-M   'P 1'
#
loop_
_entity.id
_entity.type
_entity.pdbx_description
1 polymer ?
#
loop_
_entity_poly.entity_id
_entity_poly.type
_entity_poly.pdbx_seq_one_letter_code
_entity_poly.pdbx_strand_id
1 'polypeptide(L)'
;TGNNFLGIGQTRVTVGKTICIVSNHSATSVTCTISSDLPAGRHAVIVHVDEIGNSNSDIFYTQDLSITSITPTEGGNGGGLSVTIAGYGFNATDTAVKICNQSCLSIKIVSNVQLICVTPEASLTAMNSSCNLTVTSGEISKNTIFTYRTNLTAMLTSVSPLRGGTGGGTMITINGTNFPSIRASIKVFINGSGYAVGSVDFQYIDLWSSPWTWDGQEPPEAATLVVIDSYVTVYLDIKTPILKVLVIDNATLIFDDSQDVALNVEYIVIVNGGQLQVGTGLNPFQHRGIITMHGHLRSIELPIYGAKVLALRDGIVDMHGTPTIRTWTQLGVTALNGSSTITLVQPVDWAIDSQIVIATTGDRFSQKESEVRRITNISSDGLLTNPNNIVELNAVAGTTHYGYWYRLGDKPEGLSLAKNSDYCPNRQPLGSFYNNSVHSTGRFGVWVYPEYAPTIMGNCSGLYPMKATFDGLTSWKNNRGIEIVMSRTIQIKNAVVFDNADFGIGYITAFDHQTTNPLHLRTAFYDVDNGSVISDSVIVGDAGISSDPIVPITAGLVGK
;
A
#
# COMPACT_ATOMS: atom_id res chain seq x y z
N THR A 1 -37.37 32.86 -20.70
CA THR A 1 -38.79 32.63 -21.02
C THR A 1 -38.95 32.62 -22.52
N GLY A 2 -39.97 31.95 -23.05
CA GLY A 2 -40.18 31.74 -24.48
C GLY A 2 -41.50 31.02 -24.73
N ASN A 3 -41.57 30.19 -25.76
CA ASN A 3 -42.74 29.40 -26.14
C ASN A 3 -42.33 28.04 -26.70
N ASN A 4 -43.23 27.06 -26.65
CA ASN A 4 -43.09 25.70 -27.19
C ASN A 4 -41.98 24.85 -26.54
N PHE A 5 -41.68 25.05 -25.26
CA PHE A 5 -40.78 24.14 -24.53
C PHE A 5 -41.50 22.85 -24.15
N LEU A 6 -40.81 21.70 -24.29
CA LEU A 6 -41.33 20.36 -24.00
C LEU A 6 -40.78 19.82 -22.65
N GLY A 7 -41.16 18.57 -22.34
CA GLY A 7 -40.83 17.83 -21.12
C GLY A 7 -39.35 17.81 -20.72
N ILE A 8 -39.08 17.44 -19.46
CA ILE A 8 -37.71 17.11 -19.00
C ILE A 8 -37.19 15.95 -19.85
N GLY A 9 -36.01 16.13 -20.46
CA GLY A 9 -35.39 15.17 -21.38
C GLY A 9 -35.57 15.50 -22.86
N GLN A 10 -36.59 16.30 -23.21
CA GLN A 10 -36.84 16.79 -24.58
C GLN A 10 -36.40 18.24 -24.79
N THR A 11 -36.16 18.98 -23.71
CA THR A 11 -35.62 20.35 -23.75
C THR A 11 -34.20 20.36 -23.20
N ARG A 12 -33.23 20.85 -23.99
CA ARG A 12 -31.82 21.00 -23.59
C ARG A 12 -31.42 22.47 -23.70
N VAL A 13 -30.85 23.02 -22.63
CA VAL A 13 -30.36 24.41 -22.62
C VAL A 13 -28.84 24.40 -22.65
N THR A 14 -28.24 25.17 -23.56
CA THR A 14 -26.80 25.42 -23.59
C THR A 14 -26.52 26.91 -23.42
N VAL A 15 -25.46 27.21 -22.68
CA VAL A 15 -24.93 28.57 -22.49
C VAL A 15 -23.50 28.55 -23.02
N GLY A 16 -23.30 29.16 -24.20
CA GLY A 16 -22.05 29.01 -24.94
C GLY A 16 -21.82 27.56 -25.34
N LYS A 17 -20.77 26.93 -24.80
CA LYS A 17 -20.46 25.50 -25.00
C LYS A 17 -20.87 24.62 -23.81
N THR A 18 -21.37 25.21 -22.73
CA THR A 18 -21.67 24.52 -21.48
C THR A 18 -23.15 24.15 -21.42
N ILE A 19 -23.45 22.98 -20.87
CA ILE A 19 -24.82 22.50 -20.68
C ILE A 19 -25.40 23.14 -19.40
N CYS A 20 -26.64 23.62 -19.48
CA CYS A 20 -27.41 24.08 -18.34
C CYS A 20 -28.45 23.00 -17.97
N ILE A 21 -28.31 22.44 -16.77
CA ILE A 21 -29.12 21.29 -16.32
C ILE A 21 -30.52 21.80 -15.94
N VAL A 22 -31.52 21.42 -16.74
CA VAL A 22 -32.91 21.85 -16.54
C VAL A 22 -33.47 21.26 -15.24
N SER A 23 -33.97 22.14 -14.37
CA SER A 23 -34.57 21.79 -13.08
C SER A 23 -36.10 21.89 -13.10
N ASN A 24 -36.66 22.80 -13.90
CA ASN A 24 -38.10 22.95 -14.06
C ASN A 24 -38.42 23.47 -15.46
N HIS A 25 -39.61 23.16 -15.96
CA HIS A 25 -40.08 23.61 -17.27
C HIS A 25 -41.59 23.80 -17.30
N SER A 26 -42.04 24.59 -18.27
CA SER A 26 -43.41 24.78 -18.71
C SER A 26 -43.36 25.14 -20.20
N ALA A 27 -44.50 25.19 -20.88
CA ALA A 27 -44.55 25.57 -22.30
C ALA A 27 -43.92 26.95 -22.61
N THR A 28 -43.73 27.81 -21.61
CA THR A 28 -43.20 29.19 -21.78
C THR A 28 -42.01 29.56 -20.90
N SER A 29 -41.56 28.67 -20.01
CA SER A 29 -40.41 28.93 -19.15
C SER A 29 -39.61 27.66 -18.86
N VAL A 30 -38.28 27.81 -18.78
CA VAL A 30 -37.34 26.77 -18.40
C VAL A 30 -36.42 27.38 -17.34
N THR A 31 -36.25 26.69 -16.22
CA THR A 31 -35.22 27.01 -15.23
C THR A 31 -34.15 25.92 -15.30
N CYS A 32 -32.89 26.34 -15.27
CA CYS A 32 -31.77 25.42 -15.33
C CYS A 32 -30.62 25.94 -14.48
N THR A 33 -29.71 25.05 -14.09
CA THR A 33 -28.49 25.38 -13.35
C THR A 33 -27.31 25.25 -14.29
N ILE A 34 -26.57 26.35 -14.47
CA ILE A 34 -25.38 26.38 -15.33
C ILE A 34 -24.28 25.59 -14.62
N SER A 35 -23.65 24.67 -15.36
CA SER A 35 -22.52 23.92 -14.85
C SER A 35 -21.33 24.83 -14.59
N SER A 36 -20.53 24.47 -13.59
CA SER A 36 -19.50 25.34 -13.04
C SER A 36 -18.32 25.55 -13.97
N ASP A 37 -18.34 25.11 -15.24
CA ASP A 37 -17.27 25.09 -16.25
C ASP A 37 -17.31 26.28 -17.24
N LEU A 38 -18.30 27.18 -17.11
CA LEU A 38 -18.44 28.33 -18.01
C LEU A 38 -17.31 29.36 -17.80
N PRO A 39 -16.54 29.74 -18.84
CA PRO A 39 -15.53 30.79 -18.76
C PRO A 39 -16.13 32.19 -18.57
N ALA A 40 -15.33 33.16 -18.11
CA ALA A 40 -15.77 34.55 -18.07
C ALA A 40 -16.08 35.09 -19.48
N GLY A 41 -17.06 35.97 -19.58
CA GLY A 41 -17.46 36.58 -20.84
C GLY A 41 -18.93 36.39 -21.18
N ARG A 42 -19.29 36.82 -22.39
CA ARG A 42 -20.66 36.86 -22.89
C ARG A 42 -20.96 35.62 -23.73
N HIS A 43 -21.93 34.82 -23.32
CA HIS A 43 -22.27 33.54 -23.92
C HIS A 43 -23.71 33.53 -24.42
N ALA A 44 -23.94 33.10 -25.66
CA ALA A 44 -25.29 32.95 -26.19
C ALA A 44 -26.03 31.81 -25.47
N VAL A 45 -27.31 32.03 -25.17
CA VAL A 45 -28.20 31.02 -24.58
C VAL A 45 -29.02 30.39 -25.69
N ILE A 46 -28.89 29.08 -25.86
CA ILE A 46 -29.62 28.32 -26.88
C ILE A 46 -30.46 27.24 -26.20
N VAL A 47 -31.73 27.15 -26.57
CA VAL A 47 -32.63 26.07 -26.15
C VAL A 47 -32.88 25.17 -27.34
N HIS A 48 -32.47 23.91 -27.25
CA HIS A 48 -32.84 22.86 -28.18
C HIS A 48 -34.07 22.14 -27.66
N VAL A 49 -35.08 21.99 -28.50
CA VAL A 49 -36.27 21.19 -28.20
C VAL A 49 -36.35 20.07 -29.23
N ASP A 50 -36.42 18.82 -28.77
CA ASP A 50 -36.49 17.64 -29.62
C ASP A 50 -37.62 17.78 -30.65
N GLU A 51 -37.36 17.38 -31.90
CA GLU A 51 -38.29 17.49 -33.04
C GLU A 51 -38.65 18.93 -33.48
N ILE A 52 -38.29 19.96 -32.71
CA ILE A 52 -38.53 21.38 -33.03
C ILE A 52 -37.25 22.10 -33.46
N GLY A 53 -36.11 21.79 -32.84
CA GLY A 53 -34.79 22.36 -33.14
C GLY A 53 -34.31 23.43 -32.15
N ASN A 54 -33.36 24.27 -32.57
CA ASN A 54 -32.71 25.30 -31.75
C ASN A 54 -33.51 26.61 -31.74
N SER A 55 -33.50 27.31 -30.60
CA SER A 55 -33.96 28.70 -30.48
C SER A 55 -33.10 29.69 -31.27
N ASN A 56 -33.53 30.96 -31.32
CA ASN A 56 -32.69 32.10 -31.65
C ASN A 56 -31.47 32.22 -30.72
N SER A 57 -30.44 32.93 -31.17
CA SER A 57 -29.12 33.10 -30.50
C SER A 57 -28.80 34.55 -30.12
N ASP A 58 -29.83 35.35 -29.88
CA ASP A 58 -29.79 36.79 -29.56
C ASP A 58 -29.84 37.08 -28.05
N ILE A 59 -30.17 36.10 -27.22
CA ILE A 59 -30.12 36.19 -25.75
C ILE A 59 -28.75 35.73 -25.25
N PHE A 60 -28.18 36.50 -24.33
CA PHE A 60 -26.84 36.26 -23.79
C PHE A 60 -26.85 36.21 -22.26
N TYR A 61 -26.03 35.33 -21.71
CA TYR A 61 -25.65 35.27 -20.31
C TYR A 61 -24.20 35.72 -20.16
N THR A 62 -23.92 36.63 -19.23
CA THR A 62 -22.56 37.10 -18.96
C THR A 62 -22.06 36.48 -17.67
N GLN A 63 -20.95 35.74 -17.77
CA GLN A 63 -20.24 35.19 -16.61
C GLN A 63 -19.13 36.15 -16.20
N ASP A 64 -19.10 36.54 -14.93
CA ASP A 64 -18.04 37.40 -14.39
C ASP A 64 -16.76 36.60 -14.09
N LEU A 65 -15.61 37.27 -14.27
CA LEU A 65 -14.32 36.83 -13.73
C LEU A 65 -14.24 37.26 -12.27
N SER A 66 -13.83 36.36 -11.37
CA SER A 66 -13.58 36.69 -9.97
C SER A 66 -12.41 35.89 -9.40
N ILE A 67 -11.75 36.45 -8.39
CA ILE A 67 -10.71 35.80 -7.60
C ILE A 67 -11.26 35.71 -6.17
N THR A 68 -11.40 34.49 -5.65
CA THR A 68 -11.93 34.25 -4.30
C THR A 68 -10.81 34.11 -3.28
N SER A 69 -9.70 33.46 -3.65
CA SER A 69 -8.52 33.35 -2.81
C SER A 69 -7.25 33.11 -3.63
N ILE A 70 -6.10 33.43 -3.02
CA ILE A 70 -4.79 33.02 -3.51
C ILE A 70 -4.02 32.40 -2.34
N THR A 71 -3.30 31.31 -2.61
CA THR A 71 -2.50 30.61 -1.60
C THR A 71 -1.21 30.07 -2.22
N PRO A 72 -0.03 30.40 -1.68
CA PRO A 72 0.22 31.42 -0.65
C PRO A 72 0.02 32.87 -1.18
N THR A 73 -0.13 33.84 -0.28
CA THR A 73 -0.29 35.28 -0.59
C THR A 73 1.04 36.05 -0.69
N GLU A 74 2.15 35.38 -0.39
CA GLU A 74 3.50 35.96 -0.40
C GLU A 74 4.56 34.95 -0.84
N GLY A 75 5.73 35.45 -1.27
CA GLY A 75 6.82 34.62 -1.78
C GLY A 75 8.15 35.37 -1.95
N GLY A 76 9.21 34.62 -2.24
CA GLY A 76 10.55 35.17 -2.50
C GLY A 76 10.68 35.87 -3.85
N ASN A 77 11.54 36.89 -3.92
CA ASN A 77 11.83 37.67 -5.12
C ASN A 77 12.47 36.84 -6.25
N GLY A 78 13.10 35.71 -5.92
CA GLY A 78 13.70 34.79 -6.91
C GLY A 78 12.69 34.09 -7.81
N GLY A 79 11.38 34.22 -7.57
CA GLY A 79 10.34 33.56 -8.34
C GLY A 79 10.28 32.04 -8.10
N GLY A 80 9.51 31.33 -8.92
CA GLY A 80 9.39 29.86 -8.86
C GLY A 80 8.37 29.30 -7.87
N LEU A 81 7.70 30.15 -7.07
CA LEU A 81 6.66 29.71 -6.15
C LEU A 81 5.38 29.34 -6.89
N SER A 82 4.78 28.18 -6.58
CA SER A 82 3.47 27.79 -7.10
C SER A 82 2.35 28.43 -6.27
N VAL A 83 1.65 29.39 -6.87
CA VAL A 83 0.49 30.07 -6.26
C VAL A 83 -0.79 29.48 -6.83
N THR A 84 -1.61 28.91 -5.96
CA THR A 84 -2.96 28.45 -6.30
C THR A 84 -3.93 29.63 -6.22
N ILE A 85 -4.67 29.87 -7.29
CA ILE A 85 -5.65 30.94 -7.41
C ILE A 85 -7.02 30.28 -7.58
N ALA A 86 -7.90 30.49 -6.60
CA ALA A 86 -9.29 30.06 -6.66
C ALA A 86 -10.18 31.24 -7.12
N GLY A 87 -11.24 30.93 -7.84
CA GLY A 87 -12.14 31.95 -8.38
C GLY A 87 -13.22 31.37 -9.27
N TYR A 88 -13.70 32.18 -10.22
CA TYR A 88 -14.65 31.74 -11.25
C TYR A 88 -14.31 32.41 -12.58
N GLY A 89 -14.56 31.68 -13.67
CA GLY A 89 -14.46 32.21 -15.03
C GLY A 89 -13.09 32.05 -15.69
N PHE A 90 -12.22 31.14 -15.21
CA PHE A 90 -10.94 30.87 -15.88
C PHE A 90 -11.14 30.02 -17.15
N ASN A 91 -10.31 30.24 -18.15
CA ASN A 91 -10.37 29.57 -19.45
C ASN A 91 -8.99 28.99 -19.81
N ALA A 92 -8.95 27.74 -20.27
CA ALA A 92 -7.72 27.05 -20.64
C ALA A 92 -6.92 27.75 -21.76
N THR A 93 -7.58 28.49 -22.65
CA THR A 93 -6.93 29.05 -23.85
C THR A 93 -6.56 30.53 -23.76
N ASP A 94 -7.26 31.31 -22.94
CA ASP A 94 -7.11 32.78 -22.93
C ASP A 94 -6.81 33.37 -21.54
N THR A 95 -6.64 32.52 -20.51
CA THR A 95 -6.30 33.00 -19.18
C THR A 95 -4.82 33.30 -19.05
N ALA A 96 -4.51 34.53 -18.68
CA ALA A 96 -3.16 35.00 -18.37
C ALA A 96 -3.11 35.53 -16.94
N VAL A 97 -1.97 35.33 -16.28
CA VAL A 97 -1.72 35.82 -14.92
C VAL A 97 -0.42 36.61 -14.91
N LYS A 98 -0.46 37.81 -14.33
CA LYS A 98 0.71 38.66 -14.12
C LYS A 98 0.84 39.04 -12.65
N ILE A 99 2.08 39.12 -12.16
CA ILE A 99 2.42 39.60 -10.82
C ILE A 99 3.47 40.70 -10.98
N CYS A 100 3.25 41.87 -10.36
CA CYS A 100 4.08 43.07 -10.58
C CYS A 100 4.26 43.40 -12.08
N ASN A 101 3.20 43.21 -12.89
CA ASN A 101 3.22 43.37 -14.35
C ASN A 101 4.14 42.40 -15.13
N GLN A 102 4.73 41.41 -14.47
CA GLN A 102 5.49 40.33 -15.08
C GLN A 102 4.60 39.09 -15.25
N SER A 103 4.66 38.44 -16.41
CA SER A 103 3.91 37.20 -16.66
C SER A 103 4.43 36.07 -15.77
N CYS A 104 3.54 35.24 -15.23
CA CYS A 104 3.93 34.01 -14.53
C CYS A 104 4.82 33.13 -15.43
N LEU A 105 5.79 32.42 -14.83
CA LEU A 105 6.70 31.52 -15.54
C LEU A 105 5.96 30.39 -16.23
N SER A 106 4.90 29.90 -15.58
CA SER A 106 3.95 28.96 -16.16
C SER A 106 2.58 29.14 -15.51
N ILE A 107 1.54 28.75 -16.23
CA ILE A 107 0.16 28.76 -15.78
C ILE A 107 -0.44 27.40 -16.10
N LYS A 108 -1.07 26.77 -15.11
CA LYS A 108 -1.86 25.56 -15.27
C LYS A 108 -3.29 25.83 -14.84
N ILE A 109 -4.21 25.83 -15.79
CA ILE A 109 -5.65 25.90 -15.50
C ILE A 109 -6.08 24.49 -15.07
N VAL A 110 -6.47 24.33 -13.80
CA VAL A 110 -6.96 23.05 -13.24
C VAL A 110 -8.44 22.87 -13.59
N SER A 111 -9.19 23.96 -13.44
CA SER A 111 -10.58 24.10 -13.85
C SER A 111 -10.87 25.59 -14.07
N ASN A 112 -12.08 25.94 -14.49
CA ASN A 112 -12.47 27.35 -14.56
C ASN A 112 -12.67 28.02 -13.19
N VAL A 113 -12.53 27.27 -12.09
CA VAL A 113 -12.58 27.78 -10.71
C VAL A 113 -11.23 27.70 -9.97
N GLN A 114 -10.22 27.07 -10.57
CA GLN A 114 -8.91 26.93 -9.97
C GLN A 114 -7.80 26.94 -11.02
N LEU A 115 -6.77 27.74 -10.80
CA LEU A 115 -5.55 27.72 -11.59
C LEU A 115 -4.31 27.81 -10.71
N ILE A 116 -3.17 27.41 -11.25
CA ILE A 116 -1.86 27.49 -10.61
C ILE A 116 -0.98 28.39 -11.47
N CYS A 117 -0.40 29.44 -10.88
CA CYS A 117 0.61 30.29 -11.50
C CYS A 117 1.95 30.07 -10.79
N VAL A 118 3.04 29.94 -11.55
CA VAL A 118 4.39 29.97 -11.01
C VAL A 118 4.92 31.40 -11.04
N THR A 119 5.24 31.97 -9.88
CA THR A 119 5.62 33.39 -9.74
C THR A 119 6.85 33.73 -10.58
N PRO A 120 6.87 34.87 -11.29
CA PRO A 120 8.08 35.35 -11.97
C PRO A 120 9.15 35.81 -10.97
N GLU A 121 10.37 35.99 -11.47
CA GLU A 121 11.39 36.74 -10.73
C GLU A 121 10.99 38.22 -10.63
N ALA A 122 11.26 38.83 -9.48
CA ALA A 122 10.99 40.24 -9.23
C ALA A 122 12.24 40.96 -8.73
N SER A 123 12.76 41.91 -9.52
CA SER A 123 13.92 42.74 -9.15
C SER A 123 13.54 43.87 -8.18
N LEU A 124 13.06 43.51 -7.00
CA LEU A 124 12.58 44.44 -5.97
C LEU A 124 13.62 44.61 -4.86
N THR A 125 13.84 45.84 -4.41
CA THR A 125 14.87 46.19 -3.42
C THR A 125 14.34 46.33 -1.99
N ALA A 126 13.03 46.54 -1.82
CA ALA A 126 12.42 46.65 -0.50
C ALA A 126 12.17 45.27 0.10
N MET A 127 12.37 45.16 1.43
CA MET A 127 12.20 43.91 2.19
C MET A 127 10.83 43.27 1.97
N ASN A 128 9.78 44.10 1.92
CA ASN A 128 8.41 43.70 1.59
C ASN A 128 7.91 44.58 0.44
N SER A 129 7.43 43.98 -0.63
CA SER A 129 6.91 44.68 -1.81
C SER A 129 5.60 44.05 -2.26
N SER A 130 4.48 44.71 -1.97
CA SER A 130 3.16 44.28 -2.42
C SER A 130 2.89 44.80 -3.84
N CYS A 131 2.44 43.91 -4.72
CA CYS A 131 2.11 44.21 -6.10
C CYS A 131 0.72 43.68 -6.48
N ASN A 132 0.16 44.21 -7.56
CA ASN A 132 -1.02 43.62 -8.19
C ASN A 132 -0.68 42.25 -8.79
N LEU A 133 -1.49 41.25 -8.41
CA LEU A 133 -1.68 40.02 -9.15
C LEU A 133 -2.93 40.20 -10.02
N THR A 134 -2.73 40.21 -11.33
CA THR A 134 -3.79 40.40 -12.32
C THR A 134 -4.08 39.07 -13.01
N VAL A 135 -5.32 38.61 -12.93
CA VAL A 135 -5.85 37.52 -13.77
C VAL A 135 -6.66 38.15 -14.89
N THR A 136 -6.36 37.78 -16.12
CA THR A 136 -7.08 38.19 -17.32
C THR A 136 -7.64 36.95 -17.99
N SER A 137 -8.92 36.92 -18.35
CA SER A 137 -9.52 35.90 -19.23
C SER A 137 -10.28 36.63 -20.34
N GLY A 138 -9.82 36.42 -21.58
CA GLY A 138 -10.25 37.23 -22.73
C GLY A 138 -9.92 38.71 -22.53
N GLU A 139 -10.94 39.57 -22.57
CA GLU A 139 -10.81 41.03 -22.37
C GLU A 139 -11.10 41.48 -20.92
N ILE A 140 -11.48 40.54 -20.04
CA ILE A 140 -11.87 40.83 -18.66
C ILE A 140 -10.69 40.59 -17.73
N SER A 141 -10.40 41.54 -16.84
CA SER A 141 -9.34 41.40 -15.84
C SER A 141 -9.83 41.65 -14.42
N LYS A 142 -9.22 40.96 -13.46
CA LYS A 142 -9.39 41.15 -12.02
C LYS A 142 -8.04 41.18 -11.32
N ASN A 143 -7.97 42.01 -10.29
CA ASN A 143 -6.75 42.21 -9.52
C ASN A 143 -6.95 41.75 -8.07
N THR A 144 -5.88 41.23 -7.50
CA THR A 144 -5.68 41.04 -6.07
C THR A 144 -4.24 41.41 -5.72
N ILE A 145 -3.80 41.22 -4.48
CA ILE A 145 -2.47 41.59 -4.01
C ILE A 145 -1.64 40.34 -3.74
N PHE A 146 -0.39 40.34 -4.21
CA PHE A 146 0.64 39.38 -3.83
C PHE A 146 1.87 40.13 -3.31
N THR A 147 2.48 39.62 -2.23
CA THR A 147 3.62 40.30 -1.59
C THR A 147 4.92 39.53 -1.80
N TYR A 148 5.89 40.17 -2.44
CA TYR A 148 7.26 39.67 -2.47
C TYR A 148 8.01 40.04 -1.20
N ARG A 149 8.76 39.09 -0.64
CA ARG A 149 9.65 39.33 0.50
C ARG A 149 11.06 38.84 0.21
N THR A 150 12.03 39.71 0.43
CA THR A 150 13.45 39.38 0.15
C THR A 150 13.96 38.30 1.09
N ASN A 151 13.49 38.26 2.34
CA ASN A 151 13.87 37.24 3.33
C ASN A 151 13.27 35.85 3.05
N LEU A 152 12.36 35.70 2.09
CA LEU A 152 11.87 34.40 1.61
C LEU A 152 12.63 33.91 0.38
N THR A 153 13.60 34.68 -0.11
CA THR A 153 14.43 34.28 -1.25
C THR A 153 15.61 33.46 -0.75
N ALA A 154 15.80 32.27 -1.34
CA ALA A 154 16.96 31.42 -1.06
C ALA A 154 18.26 32.17 -1.36
N MET A 155 19.20 32.13 -0.42
CA MET A 155 20.47 32.82 -0.53
C MET A 155 21.61 31.82 -0.33
N LEU A 156 22.43 31.65 -1.37
CA LEU A 156 23.59 30.75 -1.33
C LEU A 156 24.73 31.38 -0.53
N THR A 157 25.34 30.60 0.37
CA THR A 157 26.53 31.01 1.14
C THR A 157 27.81 30.34 0.64
N SER A 158 27.77 29.06 0.24
CA SER A 158 28.95 28.37 -0.29
C SER A 158 28.61 27.14 -1.13
N VAL A 159 29.53 26.72 -2.00
CA VAL A 159 29.47 25.44 -2.73
C VAL A 159 30.78 24.68 -2.56
N SER A 160 30.73 23.37 -2.30
CA SER A 160 31.90 22.52 -2.13
C SER A 160 31.67 21.08 -2.63
N PRO A 161 32.56 20.48 -3.42
CA PRO A 161 33.76 21.09 -4.00
C PRO A 161 33.41 22.05 -5.15
N LEU A 162 34.26 23.07 -5.38
CA LEU A 162 34.11 24.00 -6.51
C LEU A 162 34.49 23.40 -7.87
N ARG A 163 34.94 22.14 -7.89
CA ARG A 163 35.39 21.42 -9.10
C ARG A 163 34.99 19.95 -9.00
N GLY A 164 34.59 19.37 -10.13
CA GLY A 164 34.25 17.96 -10.27
C GLY A 164 34.85 17.36 -11.54
N GLY A 165 34.85 16.03 -11.64
CA GLY A 165 35.33 15.30 -12.81
C GLY A 165 34.39 15.42 -14.01
N THR A 166 34.93 15.38 -15.23
CA THR A 166 34.14 15.45 -16.48
C THR A 166 33.24 14.23 -16.71
N GLY A 167 33.45 13.14 -15.97
CA GLY A 167 32.61 11.94 -16.01
C GLY A 167 31.30 12.03 -15.19
N GLY A 168 31.04 13.15 -14.51
CA GLY A 168 29.89 13.29 -13.61
C GLY A 168 30.10 12.57 -12.27
N GLY A 169 29.03 12.47 -11.46
CA GLY A 169 29.03 11.75 -10.17
C GLY A 169 29.73 12.44 -9.00
N THR A 170 30.27 13.65 -9.17
CA THR A 170 30.82 14.43 -8.06
C THR A 170 29.68 14.97 -7.18
N MET A 171 29.60 14.51 -5.94
CA MET A 171 28.68 15.03 -4.94
C MET A 171 29.08 16.45 -4.56
N ILE A 172 28.18 17.42 -4.77
CA ILE A 172 28.37 18.82 -4.37
C ILE A 172 27.45 19.15 -3.19
N THR A 173 28.00 19.88 -2.24
CA THR A 173 27.30 20.46 -1.09
C THR A 173 27.11 21.95 -1.34
N ILE A 174 25.86 22.41 -1.29
CA ILE A 174 25.50 23.83 -1.44
C ILE A 174 24.92 24.28 -0.09
N ASN A 175 25.58 25.24 0.54
CA ASN A 175 25.10 25.87 1.77
C ASN A 175 24.40 27.19 1.43
N GLY A 176 23.44 27.56 2.26
CA GLY A 176 22.62 28.74 2.05
C GLY A 176 21.59 28.92 3.17
N THR A 177 20.74 29.92 3.01
CA THR A 177 19.60 30.22 3.89
C THR A 177 18.33 30.31 3.04
N ASN A 178 17.15 30.13 3.65
CA ASN A 178 15.83 30.21 2.99
C ASN A 178 15.66 29.26 1.79
N PHE A 179 16.32 28.10 1.81
CA PHE A 179 15.94 27.03 0.89
C PHE A 179 14.53 26.55 1.27
N PRO A 180 13.58 26.48 0.32
CA PRO A 180 12.26 25.98 0.64
C PRO A 180 12.36 24.51 1.08
N SER A 181 11.52 24.09 2.02
CA SER A 181 11.33 22.68 2.45
C SER A 181 10.68 21.78 1.39
N ILE A 182 10.67 22.24 0.14
CA ILE A 182 10.06 21.57 -1.01
C ILE A 182 11.11 20.68 -1.66
N ARG A 183 10.70 19.48 -2.07
CA ARG A 183 11.46 18.62 -2.97
C ARG A 183 11.80 19.40 -4.25
N ALA A 184 13.01 19.93 -4.34
CA ALA A 184 13.54 20.61 -5.49
C ALA A 184 14.26 19.58 -6.36
N SER A 185 13.74 19.32 -7.56
CA SER A 185 14.46 18.47 -8.52
C SER A 185 15.75 19.16 -8.96
N ILE A 186 16.88 18.65 -8.48
CA ILE A 186 18.21 19.06 -8.89
C ILE A 186 18.43 18.60 -10.33
N LYS A 187 18.65 19.57 -11.22
CA LYS A 187 19.18 19.35 -12.56
C LYS A 187 20.61 19.87 -12.63
N VAL A 188 21.55 18.98 -12.88
CA VAL A 188 22.96 19.36 -13.05
C VAL A 188 23.19 19.69 -14.52
N PHE A 189 23.52 20.95 -14.82
CA PHE A 189 23.89 21.40 -16.16
C PHE A 189 25.40 21.61 -16.26
N ILE A 190 26.01 21.01 -17.28
CA ILE A 190 27.42 21.20 -17.62
C ILE A 190 27.49 22.04 -18.89
N ASN A 191 28.11 23.21 -18.79
CA ASN A 191 28.24 24.13 -19.91
C ASN A 191 28.99 23.45 -21.08
N GLY A 192 28.38 23.43 -22.26
CA GLY A 192 28.90 22.75 -23.45
C GLY A 192 28.71 21.23 -23.50
N SER A 193 28.13 20.60 -22.46
CA SER A 193 27.90 19.14 -22.42
C SER A 193 26.45 18.74 -22.08
N GLY A 194 25.60 19.69 -21.69
CA GLY A 194 24.17 19.46 -21.47
C GLY A 194 23.81 19.10 -20.03
N TYR A 195 22.60 18.60 -19.84
CA TYR A 195 22.09 18.19 -18.52
C TYR A 195 22.50 16.74 -18.20
N ALA A 196 22.86 16.49 -16.94
CA ALA A 196 23.10 15.13 -16.45
C ALA A 196 21.82 14.27 -16.57
N VAL A 197 22.00 12.99 -16.91
CA VAL A 197 20.90 12.03 -17.02
C VAL A 197 20.52 11.54 -15.62
N GLY A 198 19.33 11.90 -15.18
CA GLY A 198 18.78 11.56 -13.86
C GLY A 198 18.18 12.79 -13.14
N SER A 199 17.17 12.57 -12.31
CA SER A 199 16.62 13.58 -11.41
C SER A 199 16.89 13.16 -9.97
N VAL A 200 17.50 14.04 -9.19
CA VAL A 200 17.64 13.87 -7.74
C VAL A 200 16.79 14.97 -7.11
N ASP A 201 15.87 14.61 -6.21
CA ASP A 201 15.13 15.60 -5.45
C ASP A 201 15.92 15.97 -4.20
N PHE A 202 16.14 17.26 -3.99
CA PHE A 202 16.66 17.81 -2.74
C PHE A 202 15.49 18.29 -1.90
N GLN A 203 15.39 17.80 -0.67
CA GLN A 203 14.41 18.29 0.29
C GLN A 203 15.17 18.91 1.46
N TYR A 204 14.94 20.19 1.74
CA TYR A 204 15.38 20.79 2.98
C TYR A 204 14.42 20.35 4.11
N ILE A 205 14.97 19.83 5.19
CA ILE A 205 14.21 19.26 6.32
C ILE A 205 14.87 19.73 7.61
N ASP A 206 14.06 20.13 8.58
CA ASP A 206 14.54 20.54 9.91
C ASP A 206 14.89 19.30 10.73
N LEU A 207 16.10 19.19 11.26
CA LEU A 207 16.50 18.08 12.13
C LEU A 207 16.09 18.38 13.58
N TRP A 208 15.50 17.42 14.29
CA TRP A 208 15.13 17.59 15.70
C TRP A 208 16.33 18.00 16.57
N SER A 209 17.52 17.48 16.27
CA SER A 209 18.76 17.84 16.97
C SER A 209 19.24 19.27 16.71
N SER A 210 18.73 19.93 15.68
CA SER A 210 19.18 21.26 15.27
C SER A 210 18.58 22.34 16.17
N PRO A 211 19.41 23.23 16.73
CA PRO A 211 18.88 24.37 17.48
C PRO A 211 17.98 25.30 16.66
N TRP A 212 18.17 25.32 15.32
CA TRP A 212 17.39 26.15 14.42
C TRP A 212 15.93 25.71 14.29
N THR A 213 15.64 24.43 14.55
CA THR A 213 14.26 23.92 14.64
C THR A 213 13.52 24.50 15.85
N TRP A 214 14.27 24.98 16.85
CA TRP A 214 13.76 25.46 18.13
C TRP A 214 14.14 26.94 18.35
N ASP A 215 14.01 27.76 17.31
CA ASP A 215 14.29 29.21 17.36
C ASP A 215 15.69 29.59 17.87
N GLY A 216 16.68 28.75 17.59
CA GLY A 216 18.07 28.92 18.02
C GLY A 216 18.36 28.43 19.44
N GLN A 217 17.43 27.73 20.08
CA GLN A 217 17.62 27.10 21.40
C GLN A 217 18.00 25.63 21.26
N GLU A 218 18.55 25.04 22.33
CA GLU A 218 18.79 23.59 22.38
C GLU A 218 17.48 22.78 22.23
N PRO A 219 17.54 21.52 21.74
CA PRO A 219 16.37 20.67 21.60
C PRO A 219 15.56 20.49 22.89
N PRO A 220 14.24 20.24 22.81
CA PRO A 220 13.35 20.19 23.97
C PRO A 220 13.81 19.22 25.06
N GLU A 221 13.82 19.72 26.30
CA GLU A 221 14.19 18.96 27.49
C GLU A 221 13.05 18.06 28.00
N ALA A 222 13.35 17.23 29.00
CA ALA A 222 12.36 16.36 29.64
C ALA A 222 11.18 17.14 30.24
N ALA A 223 10.00 16.52 30.24
CA ALA A 223 8.75 17.06 30.77
C ALA A 223 8.28 18.39 30.15
N THR A 224 8.76 18.74 28.96
CA THR A 224 8.31 19.91 28.19
C THR A 224 7.10 19.60 27.32
N LEU A 225 6.28 20.62 27.06
CA LEU A 225 5.28 20.60 25.99
C LEU A 225 5.95 21.09 24.72
N VAL A 226 5.91 20.28 23.66
CA VAL A 226 6.50 20.55 22.36
C VAL A 226 5.38 20.67 21.35
N VAL A 227 5.40 21.72 20.54
CA VAL A 227 4.48 21.92 19.41
C VAL A 227 5.31 22.01 18.14
N ILE A 228 4.95 21.23 17.13
CA ILE A 228 5.45 21.34 15.77
C ILE A 228 4.29 21.86 14.92
N ASP A 229 4.44 23.03 14.32
CA ASP A 229 3.37 23.69 13.56
C ASP A 229 3.83 24.34 12.24
N SER A 230 2.96 25.11 11.58
CA SER A 230 3.32 25.99 10.47
C SER A 230 3.85 25.33 9.19
N TYR A 231 3.33 24.16 8.81
CA TYR A 231 3.70 23.43 7.58
C TYR A 231 5.17 22.97 7.52
N VAL A 232 5.88 22.95 8.65
CA VAL A 232 7.27 22.49 8.68
C VAL A 232 7.34 20.96 8.65
N THR A 233 8.45 20.43 8.14
CA THR A 233 8.78 19.00 8.22
C THR A 233 10.00 18.84 9.11
N VAL A 234 9.82 18.16 10.23
CA VAL A 234 10.89 17.85 11.19
C VAL A 234 11.29 16.38 11.06
N TYR A 235 12.59 16.11 10.96
CA TYR A 235 13.19 14.78 11.05
C TYR A 235 13.62 14.50 12.48
N LEU A 236 13.01 13.49 13.10
CA LEU A 236 13.44 12.96 14.38
C LEU A 236 14.71 12.13 14.16
N ASP A 237 15.86 12.78 14.32
CA ASP A 237 17.19 12.22 14.11
C ASP A 237 17.89 11.83 15.42
N ILE A 238 17.37 12.24 16.57
CA ILE A 238 17.91 11.87 17.89
C ILE A 238 16.83 11.31 18.80
N LYS A 239 17.25 10.50 19.78
CA LYS A 239 16.36 10.04 20.85
C LYS A 239 15.88 11.22 21.69
N THR A 240 14.57 11.38 21.85
CA THR A 240 14.02 12.43 22.72
C THR A 240 14.19 12.07 24.20
N PRO A 241 14.32 13.06 25.11
CA PRO A 241 13.99 12.85 26.52
C PRO A 241 12.49 12.53 26.67
N ILE A 242 12.04 12.19 27.88
CA ILE A 242 10.61 11.92 28.14
C ILE A 242 9.85 13.25 28.08
N LEU A 243 9.25 13.55 26.93
CA LEU A 243 8.46 14.77 26.72
C LEU A 243 7.12 14.69 27.47
N LYS A 244 6.59 15.83 27.89
CA LYS A 244 5.26 15.87 28.50
C LYS A 244 4.19 15.71 27.44
N VAL A 245 4.11 16.63 26.49
CA VAL A 245 3.14 16.57 25.40
C VAL A 245 3.87 16.88 24.10
N LEU A 246 3.63 16.10 23.06
CA LEU A 246 3.99 16.43 21.68
C LEU A 246 2.72 16.75 20.90
N VAL A 247 2.61 17.97 20.41
CA VAL A 247 1.54 18.40 19.50
C VAL A 247 2.10 18.52 18.09
N ILE A 248 1.47 17.87 17.12
CA ILE A 248 1.78 18.01 15.70
C ILE A 248 0.56 18.68 15.06
N ASP A 249 0.66 19.96 14.78
CA ASP A 249 -0.44 20.80 14.29
C ASP A 249 -0.15 21.31 12.89
N ASN A 250 -0.81 20.74 11.87
CA ASN A 250 -0.59 21.15 10.47
C ASN A 250 0.89 21.14 10.04
N ALA A 251 1.65 20.16 10.53
CA ALA A 251 3.08 19.96 10.29
C ALA A 251 3.40 18.45 10.20
N THR A 252 4.61 18.09 9.79
CA THR A 252 5.02 16.69 9.63
C THR A 252 6.23 16.37 10.51
N LEU A 253 6.12 15.34 11.35
CA LEU A 253 7.26 14.71 12.04
C LEU A 253 7.58 13.37 11.37
N ILE A 254 8.80 13.20 10.88
CA ILE A 254 9.27 12.00 10.19
C ILE A 254 10.38 11.36 11.01
N PHE A 255 10.37 10.04 11.18
CA PHE A 255 11.47 9.32 11.80
C PHE A 255 12.64 9.20 10.82
N ASP A 256 13.86 9.49 11.28
CA ASP A 256 15.06 9.29 10.49
C ASP A 256 15.36 7.79 10.33
N ASP A 257 15.37 7.32 9.08
CA ASP A 257 15.67 5.93 8.73
C ASP A 257 17.16 5.71 8.42
N SER A 258 18.04 6.58 8.91
CA SER A 258 19.49 6.35 8.88
C SER A 258 19.97 5.52 10.09
N GLN A 259 19.15 5.42 11.14
CA GLN A 259 19.49 4.76 12.39
C GLN A 259 18.27 4.37 13.23
N ASP A 260 18.51 3.58 14.29
CA ASP A 260 17.50 3.35 15.32
C ASP A 260 17.20 4.67 16.07
N VAL A 261 15.92 5.04 16.16
CA VAL A 261 15.51 6.30 16.80
C VAL A 261 14.29 6.09 17.70
N ALA A 262 14.23 6.85 18.81
CA ALA A 262 13.21 6.67 19.83
C ALA A 262 12.56 8.00 20.27
N LEU A 263 11.24 8.05 20.17
CA LEU A 263 10.39 9.10 20.73
C LEU A 263 9.85 8.64 22.10
N ASN A 264 10.22 9.35 23.16
CA ASN A 264 9.77 9.12 24.52
C ASN A 264 8.85 10.26 24.95
N VAL A 265 7.59 9.97 25.29
CA VAL A 265 6.58 11.01 25.52
C VAL A 265 5.42 10.50 26.39
N GLU A 266 4.74 11.38 27.14
CA GLU A 266 3.53 10.98 27.87
C GLU A 266 2.24 11.11 27.02
N TYR A 267 2.12 12.15 26.20
CA TYR A 267 0.96 12.38 25.31
C TYR A 267 1.40 12.85 23.92
N ILE A 268 0.84 12.25 22.87
CA ILE A 268 0.98 12.72 21.49
C ILE A 268 -0.40 13.19 21.02
N VAL A 269 -0.49 14.38 20.43
CA VAL A 269 -1.74 14.94 19.89
C VAL A 269 -1.48 15.46 18.48
N ILE A 270 -2.17 14.89 17.50
CA ILE A 270 -2.00 15.23 16.08
C ILE A 270 -3.29 15.89 15.58
N VAL A 271 -3.18 17.12 15.06
CA VAL A 271 -4.33 17.97 14.71
C VAL A 271 -4.15 18.75 13.41
N ASN A 272 -5.26 19.22 12.84
CA ASN A 272 -5.35 20.14 11.69
C ASN A 272 -4.48 19.77 10.47
N GLY A 273 -4.48 18.51 10.07
CA GLY A 273 -3.67 17.97 8.98
C GLY A 273 -2.25 17.57 9.37
N GLY A 274 -1.89 17.64 10.66
CA GLY A 274 -0.59 17.20 11.15
C GLY A 274 -0.31 15.72 10.85
N GLN A 275 0.95 15.37 10.64
CA GLN A 275 1.37 14.03 10.24
C GLN A 275 2.52 13.51 11.09
N LEU A 276 2.37 12.27 11.59
CA LEU A 276 3.47 11.48 12.15
C LEU A 276 3.81 10.36 11.16
N GLN A 277 5.03 10.36 10.63
CA GLN A 277 5.47 9.42 9.59
C GLN A 277 6.65 8.55 10.05
N VAL A 278 6.56 7.24 9.84
CA VAL A 278 7.65 6.28 10.04
C VAL A 278 7.74 5.41 8.78
N GLY A 279 8.64 5.75 7.86
CA GLY A 279 8.69 5.12 6.54
C GLY A 279 7.47 5.47 5.66
N THR A 280 7.44 4.93 4.44
CA THR A 280 6.33 5.08 3.48
C THR A 280 6.06 3.75 2.79
N GLY A 281 4.89 3.58 2.16
CA GLY A 281 4.58 2.35 1.42
C GLY A 281 5.57 2.01 0.29
N LEU A 282 6.21 3.01 -0.33
CA LEU A 282 7.24 2.82 -1.36
C LEU A 282 8.64 2.61 -0.78
N ASN A 283 8.94 3.27 0.34
CA ASN A 283 10.21 3.16 1.05
C ASN A 283 9.92 2.84 2.53
N PRO A 284 9.73 1.57 2.88
CA PRO A 284 9.46 1.15 4.25
C PRO A 284 10.67 1.46 5.15
N PHE A 285 10.40 1.80 6.40
CA PHE A 285 11.41 2.06 7.42
C PHE A 285 12.23 0.80 7.69
N GLN A 286 13.55 0.88 7.51
CA GLN A 286 14.48 -0.25 7.60
C GLN A 286 15.11 -0.41 8.99
N HIS A 287 15.12 0.64 9.81
CA HIS A 287 15.67 0.64 11.17
C HIS A 287 14.58 0.46 12.25
N ARG A 288 14.92 0.56 13.54
CA ARG A 288 13.94 0.50 14.62
C ARG A 288 13.48 1.90 15.05
N GLY A 289 12.27 2.26 14.64
CA GLY A 289 11.55 3.42 15.16
C GLY A 289 10.74 3.05 16.39
N ILE A 290 11.09 3.59 17.56
CA ILE A 290 10.46 3.23 18.85
C ILE A 290 9.66 4.43 19.37
N ILE A 291 8.37 4.26 19.62
CA ILE A 291 7.55 5.24 20.34
C ILE A 291 7.23 4.66 21.72
N THR A 292 7.77 5.25 22.77
CA THR A 292 7.51 4.85 24.15
C THR A 292 6.56 5.84 24.81
N MET A 293 5.35 5.37 25.11
CA MET A 293 4.34 6.14 25.85
C MET A 293 4.53 6.00 27.36
N HIS A 294 4.97 7.05 28.02
CA HIS A 294 5.21 7.10 29.47
C HIS A 294 3.96 7.51 30.25
N GLY A 295 3.85 7.03 31.49
CA GLY A 295 2.86 7.52 32.46
C GLY A 295 2.48 6.47 33.51
N HIS A 296 1.54 6.82 34.39
CA HIS A 296 1.04 5.98 35.47
C HIS A 296 -0.47 5.72 35.32
N LEU A 297 -1.02 4.70 36.00
CA LEU A 297 -2.48 4.46 36.06
C LEU A 297 -3.26 5.68 36.63
N ARG A 298 -2.57 6.55 37.36
CA ARG A 298 -3.09 7.78 37.96
C ARG A 298 -2.62 9.05 37.23
N SER A 299 -2.08 8.90 36.02
CA SER A 299 -1.74 10.06 35.20
C SER A 299 -3.00 10.89 34.91
N ILE A 300 -2.82 12.20 34.82
CA ILE A 300 -3.91 13.12 34.51
C ILE A 300 -4.44 12.77 33.11
N GLU A 301 -5.76 12.65 32.99
CA GLU A 301 -6.39 12.42 31.71
C GLU A 301 -6.47 13.74 30.93
N LEU A 302 -6.08 13.71 29.66
CA LEU A 302 -6.43 14.80 28.76
C LEU A 302 -7.94 14.76 28.54
N PRO A 303 -8.63 15.92 28.57
CA PRO A 303 -10.07 15.96 28.27
C PRO A 303 -10.33 15.24 26.94
N ILE A 304 -11.33 14.35 26.93
CA ILE A 304 -11.76 13.55 25.77
C ILE A 304 -10.82 12.38 25.42
N TYR A 305 -9.52 12.47 25.67
CA TYR A 305 -8.53 11.50 25.17
C TYR A 305 -8.01 10.50 26.22
N GLY A 306 -8.17 10.79 27.51
CA GLY A 306 -7.67 9.92 28.58
C GLY A 306 -6.18 10.10 28.88
N ALA A 307 -5.60 9.14 29.60
CA ALA A 307 -4.18 9.13 29.96
C ALA A 307 -3.35 8.27 28.97
N LYS A 308 -2.09 8.66 28.72
CA LYS A 308 -1.12 7.93 27.86
C LYS A 308 -1.60 7.72 26.42
N VAL A 309 -2.00 8.80 25.77
CA VAL A 309 -2.70 8.72 24.49
C VAL A 309 -1.84 9.22 23.33
N LEU A 310 -1.91 8.51 22.21
CA LEU A 310 -1.65 9.06 20.87
C LEU A 310 -3.02 9.42 20.29
N ALA A 311 -3.37 10.70 20.35
CA ALA A 311 -4.65 11.23 19.89
C ALA A 311 -4.53 11.78 18.48
N LEU A 312 -5.46 11.37 17.60
CA LEU A 312 -5.55 11.82 16.22
C LEU A 312 -6.89 12.55 16.01
N ARG A 313 -6.84 13.84 15.66
CA ARG A 313 -8.05 14.63 15.36
C ARG A 313 -7.78 15.47 14.12
N ASP A 314 -8.27 14.98 12.97
CA ASP A 314 -7.96 15.57 11.66
C ASP A 314 -6.43 15.59 11.44
N GLY A 315 -5.83 14.42 11.29
CA GLY A 315 -4.39 14.27 11.11
C GLY A 315 -4.06 12.90 10.53
N ILE A 316 -2.78 12.66 10.28
CA ILE A 316 -2.29 11.45 9.62
C ILE A 316 -1.27 10.75 10.52
N VAL A 317 -1.43 9.44 10.70
CA VAL A 317 -0.39 8.57 11.23
C VAL A 317 -0.04 7.59 10.12
N ASP A 318 1.16 7.70 9.58
CA ASP A 318 1.61 6.94 8.41
C ASP A 318 2.85 6.13 8.78
N MET A 319 2.68 4.84 9.04
CA MET A 319 3.75 3.99 9.57
C MET A 319 3.88 2.73 8.72
N HIS A 320 5.02 2.62 8.05
CA HIS A 320 5.38 1.53 7.17
C HIS A 320 6.75 0.99 7.56
N GLY A 321 6.77 -0.14 8.28
CA GLY A 321 7.99 -0.94 8.44
C GLY A 321 8.13 -1.96 7.32
N THR A 322 9.23 -2.71 7.32
CA THR A 322 9.44 -3.84 6.39
C THR A 322 8.19 -4.74 6.34
N PRO A 323 7.64 -5.00 5.13
CA PRO A 323 6.42 -5.80 4.99
C PRO A 323 6.57 -7.18 5.62
N THR A 324 5.57 -7.59 6.41
CA THR A 324 5.41 -8.95 6.92
C THR A 324 4.10 -9.52 6.40
N ILE A 325 4.14 -10.76 5.91
CA ILE A 325 2.98 -11.49 5.38
C ILE A 325 1.92 -11.67 6.47
N ARG A 326 2.33 -11.75 7.75
CA ARG A 326 1.40 -11.94 8.86
C ARG A 326 1.90 -11.29 10.15
N THR A 327 1.25 -10.23 10.59
CA THR A 327 1.63 -9.50 11.83
C THR A 327 1.20 -10.18 13.13
N TRP A 328 0.24 -11.10 13.10
CA TRP A 328 -0.22 -11.86 14.28
C TRP A 328 -0.77 -13.25 13.91
N THR A 329 -0.68 -14.18 14.84
CA THR A 329 -1.27 -15.52 14.73
C THR A 329 -1.62 -16.05 16.12
N GLN A 330 -2.41 -17.13 16.18
CA GLN A 330 -2.73 -17.81 17.44
C GLN A 330 -1.69 -18.88 17.76
N LEU A 331 -1.52 -19.16 19.05
CA LEU A 331 -0.78 -20.36 19.47
C LEU A 331 -1.58 -21.61 19.04
N GLY A 332 -0.92 -22.53 18.35
CA GLY A 332 -1.49 -23.82 17.95
C GLY A 332 -1.77 -24.74 19.14
N VAL A 333 -1.02 -24.55 20.23
CA VAL A 333 -1.22 -25.21 21.52
C VAL A 333 -0.88 -24.26 22.65
N THR A 334 -1.43 -24.49 23.85
CA THR A 334 -1.08 -23.72 25.05
C THR A 334 0.42 -23.84 25.34
N ALA A 335 1.12 -22.71 25.40
CA ALA A 335 2.49 -22.66 25.91
C ALA A 335 2.46 -22.83 27.43
N LEU A 336 3.17 -23.83 27.96
CA LEU A 336 3.24 -24.07 29.39
C LEU A 336 4.34 -23.21 30.02
N ASN A 337 4.25 -22.99 31.34
CA ASN A 337 5.31 -22.29 32.06
C ASN A 337 6.66 -23.00 31.84
N GLY A 338 7.68 -22.23 31.46
CA GLY A 338 9.03 -22.73 31.16
C GLY A 338 9.22 -23.21 29.71
N SER A 339 8.20 -23.17 28.85
CA SER A 339 8.36 -23.47 27.43
C SER A 339 9.30 -22.48 26.75
N SER A 340 10.29 -23.01 26.02
CA SER A 340 11.21 -22.23 25.16
C SER A 340 10.85 -22.29 23.68
N THR A 341 9.77 -23.00 23.33
CA THR A 341 9.26 -23.17 21.97
C THR A 341 7.75 -22.99 21.97
N ILE A 342 7.22 -22.40 20.90
CA ILE A 342 5.78 -22.21 20.70
C ILE A 342 5.38 -22.73 19.32
N THR A 343 4.21 -23.35 19.23
CA THR A 343 3.61 -23.77 17.96
C THR A 343 2.60 -22.72 17.55
N LEU A 344 2.59 -22.32 16.28
CA LEU A 344 1.66 -21.34 15.73
C LEU A 344 0.59 -22.03 14.89
N VAL A 345 -0.64 -21.52 14.91
CA VAL A 345 -1.74 -22.05 14.07
C VAL A 345 -1.46 -21.82 12.58
N GLN A 346 -0.82 -20.69 12.26
CA GLN A 346 -0.49 -20.29 10.90
C GLN A 346 1.00 -19.92 10.82
N PRO A 347 1.66 -20.20 9.68
CA PRO A 347 3.04 -19.79 9.46
C PRO A 347 3.16 -18.26 9.42
N VAL A 348 4.34 -17.80 9.79
CA VAL A 348 4.74 -16.38 9.87
C VAL A 348 6.12 -16.22 9.23
N ASP A 349 6.41 -15.02 8.74
CA ASP A 349 7.69 -14.62 8.16
C ASP A 349 8.51 -13.72 9.10
N TRP A 350 8.21 -13.76 10.39
CA TRP A 350 8.92 -13.01 11.42
C TRP A 350 10.41 -13.37 11.42
N ALA A 351 11.31 -12.39 11.40
CA ALA A 351 12.74 -12.67 11.37
C ALA A 351 13.25 -13.21 12.72
N ILE A 352 14.29 -14.05 12.69
CA ILE A 352 15.11 -14.34 13.88
C ILE A 352 15.57 -13.00 14.47
N ASP A 353 15.67 -12.94 15.80
CA ASP A 353 15.94 -11.76 16.60
C ASP A 353 14.79 -10.74 16.75
N SER A 354 13.66 -10.94 16.07
CA SER A 354 12.46 -10.12 16.28
C SER A 354 11.89 -10.32 17.69
N GLN A 355 11.33 -9.26 18.28
CA GLN A 355 10.52 -9.37 19.49
C GLN A 355 9.08 -9.73 19.13
N ILE A 356 8.52 -10.67 19.88
CA ILE A 356 7.11 -11.08 19.80
C ILE A 356 6.45 -10.86 21.15
N VAL A 357 5.15 -10.58 21.12
CA VAL A 357 4.30 -10.52 22.31
C VAL A 357 3.37 -11.73 22.29
N ILE A 358 3.42 -12.52 23.35
CA ILE A 358 2.51 -13.64 23.57
C ILE A 358 1.46 -13.14 24.55
N ALA A 359 0.24 -12.95 24.07
CA ALA A 359 -0.87 -12.47 24.89
C ALA A 359 -1.57 -13.65 25.59
N THR A 360 -1.97 -13.44 26.84
CA THR A 360 -2.90 -14.33 27.56
C THR A 360 -4.27 -14.38 26.88
N THR A 361 -4.97 -15.50 26.99
CA THR A 361 -6.37 -15.67 26.56
C THR A 361 -7.36 -15.64 27.71
N GLY A 362 -6.90 -15.32 28.93
CA GLY A 362 -7.73 -15.20 30.14
C GLY A 362 -8.43 -13.85 30.30
N ASP A 363 -8.95 -13.61 31.50
CA ASP A 363 -9.68 -12.38 31.82
C ASP A 363 -8.75 -11.19 32.16
N ARG A 364 -9.33 -10.07 32.61
CA ARG A 364 -8.54 -8.86 32.97
C ARG A 364 -7.47 -9.10 34.04
N PHE A 365 -7.55 -10.18 34.82
CA PHE A 365 -6.58 -10.49 35.85
C PHE A 365 -5.39 -11.29 35.31
N SER A 366 -5.52 -11.92 34.14
CA SER A 366 -4.45 -12.72 33.53
C SER A 366 -3.47 -11.89 32.69
N GLN A 367 -3.69 -10.58 32.52
CA GLN A 367 -2.83 -9.69 31.71
C GLN A 367 -1.35 -9.72 32.11
N LYS A 368 -1.04 -10.10 33.36
CA LYS A 368 0.33 -10.27 33.88
C LYS A 368 1.06 -11.49 33.30
N GLU A 369 0.32 -12.40 32.67
CA GLU A 369 0.85 -13.61 32.02
C GLU A 369 1.28 -13.34 30.59
N SER A 370 1.02 -12.15 30.03
CA SER A 370 1.51 -11.78 28.71
C SER A 370 3.03 -11.61 28.76
N GLU A 371 3.72 -12.18 27.78
CA GLU A 371 5.18 -12.23 27.75
C GLU A 371 5.72 -11.58 26.49
N VAL A 372 6.83 -10.85 26.63
CA VAL A 372 7.66 -10.43 25.49
C VAL A 372 8.82 -11.42 25.37
N ARG A 373 9.01 -11.95 24.17
CA ARG A 373 10.08 -12.92 23.86
C ARG A 373 10.80 -12.50 22.59
N ARG A 374 12.03 -12.99 22.42
CA ARG A 374 12.82 -12.78 21.21
C ARG A 374 12.91 -14.11 20.45
N ILE A 375 12.68 -14.07 19.15
CA ILE A 375 12.79 -15.26 18.31
C ILE A 375 14.26 -15.63 18.19
N THR A 376 14.66 -16.81 18.67
CA THR A 376 16.03 -17.29 18.53
C THR A 376 16.21 -18.27 17.37
N ASN A 377 15.12 -18.92 16.95
CA ASN A 377 15.10 -19.84 15.83
C ASN A 377 13.66 -20.03 15.32
N ILE A 378 13.51 -20.41 14.05
CA ILE A 378 12.22 -20.73 13.42
C ILE A 378 12.32 -22.15 12.87
N SER A 379 11.36 -23.00 13.20
CA SER A 379 11.37 -24.38 12.69
C SER A 379 11.07 -24.39 11.18
N SER A 380 11.90 -25.10 10.42
CA SER A 380 11.83 -25.18 8.96
C SER A 380 10.86 -26.24 8.45
N ASP A 381 9.93 -26.71 9.29
CA ASP A 381 9.30 -28.02 9.13
C ASP A 381 8.04 -28.06 8.27
N GLY A 382 7.57 -26.93 7.71
CA GLY A 382 6.61 -26.89 6.60
C GLY A 382 5.34 -27.72 6.79
N LEU A 383 4.97 -28.03 8.05
CA LEU A 383 3.98 -29.04 8.39
C LEU A 383 2.56 -28.49 8.18
N LEU A 384 1.85 -29.02 7.17
CA LEU A 384 0.46 -28.67 6.88
C LEU A 384 -0.47 -29.79 7.40
N THR A 385 -1.16 -29.54 8.52
CA THR A 385 -2.06 -30.51 9.17
C THR A 385 -3.54 -30.34 8.80
N ASN A 386 -3.86 -29.34 7.97
CA ASN A 386 -5.20 -29.09 7.42
C ASN A 386 -5.08 -28.87 5.90
N PRO A 387 -5.75 -29.65 5.05
CA PRO A 387 -5.61 -29.50 3.61
C PRO A 387 -6.41 -28.32 3.04
N ASN A 388 -7.32 -27.69 3.81
CA ASN A 388 -8.03 -26.48 3.42
C ASN A 388 -7.18 -25.20 3.52
N ASN A 389 -5.87 -25.32 3.29
CA ASN A 389 -4.96 -24.19 3.23
C ASN A 389 -4.82 -23.70 1.78
N ILE A 390 -4.54 -22.41 1.62
CA ILE A 390 -4.20 -21.79 0.34
C ILE A 390 -2.66 -21.79 0.25
N VAL A 391 -2.11 -22.63 -0.60
CA VAL A 391 -0.66 -22.79 -0.82
C VAL A 391 -0.39 -22.47 -2.28
N GLU A 392 -0.11 -21.20 -2.58
CA GLU A 392 0.10 -20.74 -3.95
C GLU A 392 1.40 -19.93 -4.07
N LEU A 393 2.10 -20.06 -5.19
CA LEU A 393 3.29 -19.25 -5.52
C LEU A 393 4.45 -19.40 -4.53
N ASN A 394 4.58 -20.56 -3.87
CA ASN A 394 5.62 -20.82 -2.89
C ASN A 394 6.83 -21.54 -3.51
N ALA A 395 8.00 -21.41 -2.87
CA ALA A 395 9.21 -22.14 -3.21
C ALA A 395 9.79 -22.83 -1.97
N VAL A 396 10.01 -24.15 -2.06
CA VAL A 396 10.63 -24.95 -0.99
C VAL A 396 11.95 -25.52 -1.50
N ALA A 397 13.04 -25.34 -0.76
CA ALA A 397 14.37 -25.75 -1.20
C ALA A 397 15.24 -26.28 -0.06
N GLY A 398 16.10 -27.25 -0.36
CA GLY A 398 17.26 -27.61 0.49
C GLY A 398 16.91 -28.30 1.80
N THR A 399 15.78 -29.01 1.88
CA THR A 399 15.33 -29.66 3.12
C THR A 399 15.95 -31.04 3.29
N THR A 400 16.11 -31.48 4.55
CA THR A 400 16.74 -32.77 4.85
C THR A 400 15.90 -33.96 4.41
N HIS A 401 14.57 -33.85 4.40
CA HIS A 401 13.67 -34.97 4.11
C HIS A 401 12.42 -34.57 3.29
N TYR A 402 11.65 -33.55 3.70
CA TYR A 402 10.34 -33.29 3.11
C TYR A 402 10.24 -31.86 2.58
N GLY A 403 9.62 -31.70 1.41
CA GLY A 403 9.24 -30.42 0.85
C GLY A 403 7.85 -30.03 1.34
N TYR A 404 6.84 -30.13 0.48
CA TYR A 404 5.44 -30.02 0.91
C TYR A 404 4.98 -31.34 1.52
N TRP A 405 4.58 -31.32 2.80
CA TRP A 405 4.12 -32.52 3.51
C TRP A 405 2.68 -32.38 3.99
N TYR A 406 1.78 -33.11 3.34
CA TYR A 406 0.38 -33.26 3.74
C TYR A 406 0.25 -34.51 4.61
N ARG A 407 0.38 -34.32 5.93
CA ARG A 407 0.16 -35.38 6.92
C ARG A 407 -1.27 -35.36 7.42
N LEU A 408 -2.13 -36.17 6.81
CA LEU A 408 -3.58 -36.11 7.03
C LEU A 408 -4.07 -37.36 7.77
N GLY A 409 -4.30 -37.23 9.08
CA GLY A 409 -4.85 -38.30 9.90
C GLY A 409 -6.36 -38.48 9.75
N ASP A 410 -6.86 -39.64 10.18
CA ASP A 410 -8.30 -39.94 10.29
C ASP A 410 -9.02 -39.06 11.31
N LYS A 411 -8.31 -38.46 12.25
CA LYS A 411 -8.85 -37.50 13.21
C LYS A 411 -7.82 -36.40 13.48
N PRO A 412 -8.25 -35.21 13.90
CA PRO A 412 -7.33 -34.20 14.37
C PRO A 412 -6.62 -34.72 15.63
N GLU A 413 -5.30 -34.57 15.64
CA GLU A 413 -4.49 -34.92 16.81
C GLU A 413 -4.59 -33.80 17.87
N GLY A 414 -4.22 -34.11 19.12
CA GLY A 414 -4.24 -33.15 20.23
C GLY A 414 -5.64 -32.77 20.72
N LEU A 415 -5.77 -31.59 21.35
CA LEU A 415 -7.00 -31.15 22.04
C LEU A 415 -8.20 -30.90 21.09
N SER A 416 -7.96 -30.80 19.78
CA SER A 416 -9.00 -30.67 18.75
C SER A 416 -9.84 -31.95 18.59
N LEU A 417 -9.30 -33.11 18.97
CA LEU A 417 -10.01 -34.39 18.96
C LEU A 417 -11.29 -34.37 19.83
N ALA A 418 -11.23 -33.69 20.98
CA ALA A 418 -12.35 -33.62 21.93
C ALA A 418 -13.39 -32.54 21.58
N LYS A 419 -13.04 -31.56 20.73
CA LYS A 419 -13.90 -30.42 20.37
C LYS A 419 -14.62 -30.60 19.05
N ASN A 420 -14.11 -31.44 18.14
CA ASN A 420 -14.69 -31.59 16.81
C ASN A 420 -14.58 -33.06 16.34
N SER A 421 -15.37 -33.93 16.96
CA SER A 421 -15.29 -35.39 16.77
C SER A 421 -15.66 -35.88 15.35
N ASP A 422 -16.32 -35.03 14.57
CA ASP A 422 -16.70 -35.29 13.16
C ASP A 422 -15.76 -34.61 12.15
N TYR A 423 -14.71 -33.94 12.61
CA TYR A 423 -13.68 -33.38 11.73
C TYR A 423 -12.66 -34.46 11.36
N CYS A 424 -12.47 -34.69 10.07
CA CYS A 424 -11.52 -35.69 9.55
C CYS A 424 -10.54 -35.01 8.57
N PRO A 425 -9.29 -34.72 8.97
CA PRO A 425 -8.30 -34.03 8.12
C PRO A 425 -8.12 -34.68 6.74
N ASN A 426 -8.09 -36.01 6.66
CA ASN A 426 -8.00 -36.75 5.39
C ASN A 426 -9.27 -36.71 4.52
N ARG A 427 -10.38 -36.12 5.02
CA ARG A 427 -11.64 -35.94 4.30
C ARG A 427 -11.92 -34.49 3.93
N GLN A 428 -11.17 -33.54 4.49
CA GLN A 428 -11.36 -32.12 4.25
C GLN A 428 -11.06 -31.76 2.79
N PRO A 429 -11.83 -30.83 2.18
CA PRO A 429 -11.50 -30.27 0.87
C PRO A 429 -10.08 -29.68 0.84
N LEU A 430 -9.41 -29.81 -0.31
CA LEU A 430 -8.18 -29.06 -0.58
C LEU A 430 -8.56 -27.59 -0.80
N GLY A 431 -7.86 -26.66 -0.15
CA GLY A 431 -8.08 -25.22 -0.31
C GLY A 431 -7.60 -24.74 -1.68
N SER A 432 -6.30 -24.50 -1.81
CA SER A 432 -5.66 -24.30 -3.11
C SER A 432 -4.20 -24.77 -3.09
N PHE A 433 -3.76 -25.38 -4.19
CA PHE A 433 -2.35 -25.68 -4.45
C PHE A 433 -2.03 -25.29 -5.89
N TYR A 434 -1.47 -24.09 -6.07
CA TYR A 434 -1.27 -23.51 -7.39
C TYR A 434 0.13 -22.92 -7.58
N ASN A 435 0.79 -23.32 -8.66
CA ASN A 435 2.02 -22.70 -9.16
C ASN A 435 3.15 -22.62 -8.11
N ASN A 436 3.39 -23.75 -7.43
CA ASN A 436 4.43 -23.89 -6.42
C ASN A 436 5.70 -24.51 -7.01
N SER A 437 6.84 -24.33 -6.35
CA SER A 437 8.11 -24.99 -6.68
C SER A 437 8.71 -25.74 -5.48
N VAL A 438 9.38 -26.86 -5.74
CA VAL A 438 10.13 -27.62 -4.73
C VAL A 438 11.40 -28.27 -5.27
N HIS A 439 12.53 -28.09 -4.58
CA HIS A 439 13.77 -28.72 -5.00
C HIS A 439 14.79 -29.05 -3.92
N SER A 440 15.76 -29.88 -4.30
CA SER A 440 16.91 -30.22 -3.43
C SER A 440 16.50 -30.81 -2.09
N THR A 441 15.42 -31.60 -2.08
CA THR A 441 14.88 -32.25 -0.88
C THR A 441 15.44 -33.66 -0.71
N GLY A 442 15.91 -34.00 0.49
CA GLY A 442 16.55 -35.30 0.76
C GLY A 442 15.65 -36.54 0.66
N ARG A 443 14.31 -36.40 0.67
CA ARG A 443 13.38 -37.55 0.52
C ARG A 443 12.22 -37.32 -0.44
N PHE A 444 11.31 -36.38 -0.18
CA PHE A 444 10.11 -36.14 -1.01
C PHE A 444 9.91 -34.66 -1.29
N GLY A 445 9.74 -34.27 -2.55
CA GLY A 445 9.35 -32.90 -2.93
C GLY A 445 7.92 -32.59 -2.48
N VAL A 446 6.98 -33.49 -2.76
CA VAL A 446 5.62 -33.50 -2.20
C VAL A 446 5.33 -34.87 -1.64
N TRP A 447 4.79 -34.92 -0.42
CA TRP A 447 4.37 -36.15 0.22
C TRP A 447 2.97 -36.04 0.80
N VAL A 448 2.04 -36.85 0.32
CA VAL A 448 0.70 -37.02 0.89
C VAL A 448 0.65 -38.37 1.59
N TYR A 449 0.49 -38.35 2.92
CA TYR A 449 0.57 -39.52 3.78
C TYR A 449 -0.28 -39.35 5.05
N PRO A 450 -0.80 -40.41 5.68
CA PRO A 450 -0.89 -41.79 5.20
C PRO A 450 -1.97 -42.01 4.15
N GLU A 451 -3.04 -41.20 4.16
CA GLU A 451 -4.20 -41.32 3.30
C GLU A 451 -4.79 -39.92 3.02
N TYR A 452 -5.34 -39.73 1.82
CA TYR A 452 -6.15 -38.55 1.52
C TYR A 452 -7.29 -38.87 0.55
N ALA A 453 -8.52 -38.75 1.04
CA ALA A 453 -9.76 -39.04 0.33
C ALA A 453 -10.80 -37.94 0.58
N PRO A 454 -10.59 -36.74 0.03
CA PRO A 454 -11.42 -35.57 0.29
C PRO A 454 -12.87 -35.80 -0.13
N THR A 455 -13.79 -35.20 0.62
CA THR A 455 -15.24 -35.26 0.40
C THR A 455 -15.85 -33.88 0.40
N ILE A 456 -17.00 -33.72 -0.24
CA ILE A 456 -17.70 -32.42 -0.30
C ILE A 456 -18.00 -31.89 1.11
N MET A 457 -18.37 -32.77 2.04
CA MET A 457 -18.75 -32.38 3.40
C MET A 457 -17.54 -32.17 4.33
N GLY A 458 -16.36 -32.67 3.98
CA GLY A 458 -15.16 -32.59 4.81
C GLY A 458 -15.18 -33.45 6.08
N ASN A 459 -16.33 -33.98 6.48
CA ASN A 459 -16.50 -34.66 7.75
C ASN A 459 -16.19 -36.17 7.66
N CYS A 460 -16.13 -36.81 8.83
CA CYS A 460 -15.72 -38.21 8.95
C CYS A 460 -16.69 -39.21 8.31
N SER A 461 -17.95 -38.82 8.17
CA SER A 461 -19.02 -39.66 7.62
C SER A 461 -19.28 -39.40 6.12
N GLY A 462 -18.56 -38.46 5.51
CA GLY A 462 -18.75 -38.07 4.12
C GLY A 462 -18.46 -39.22 3.15
N LEU A 463 -19.40 -39.47 2.23
CA LEU A 463 -19.29 -40.52 1.20
C LEU A 463 -19.11 -39.98 -0.22
N TYR A 464 -19.46 -38.71 -0.45
CA TYR A 464 -19.36 -38.08 -1.77
C TYR A 464 -17.96 -37.50 -1.97
N PRO A 465 -17.16 -38.07 -2.90
CA PRO A 465 -15.79 -37.63 -3.11
C PRO A 465 -15.75 -36.19 -3.65
N MET A 466 -14.69 -35.48 -3.30
CA MET A 466 -14.36 -34.18 -3.87
C MET A 466 -12.98 -34.26 -4.53
N LYS A 467 -12.81 -33.60 -5.66
CA LYS A 467 -11.53 -33.51 -6.35
C LYS A 467 -10.56 -32.62 -5.58
N ALA A 468 -9.33 -33.08 -5.37
CA ALA A 468 -8.22 -32.26 -4.86
C ALA A 468 -7.16 -32.10 -5.96
N THR A 469 -6.99 -30.88 -6.46
CA THR A 469 -6.08 -30.61 -7.57
C THR A 469 -4.79 -29.94 -7.08
N PHE A 470 -3.65 -30.57 -7.38
CA PHE A 470 -2.32 -29.97 -7.29
C PHE A 470 -1.95 -29.46 -8.67
N ASP A 471 -1.98 -28.14 -8.84
CA ASP A 471 -1.88 -27.48 -10.14
C ASP A 471 -0.58 -26.66 -10.27
N GLY A 472 0.11 -26.75 -11.40
CA GLY A 472 1.25 -25.89 -11.73
C GLY A 472 2.54 -26.17 -10.95
N LEU A 473 2.72 -27.38 -10.38
CA LEU A 473 3.90 -27.68 -9.56
C LEU A 473 5.17 -27.87 -10.39
N THR A 474 6.26 -27.18 -10.03
CA THR A 474 7.61 -27.46 -10.56
C THR A 474 8.47 -28.17 -9.51
N SER A 475 8.90 -29.42 -9.77
CA SER A 475 9.64 -30.26 -8.79
C SER A 475 10.92 -30.86 -9.35
N TRP A 476 12.08 -30.57 -8.75
CA TRP A 476 13.38 -31.10 -9.22
C TRP A 476 14.44 -31.35 -8.15
N LYS A 477 15.46 -32.17 -8.44
CA LYS A 477 16.57 -32.47 -7.52
C LYS A 477 16.15 -33.00 -6.16
N ASN A 478 14.97 -33.60 -6.06
CA ASN A 478 14.54 -34.28 -4.86
C ASN A 478 14.92 -35.76 -4.96
N ASN A 479 14.96 -36.47 -3.84
CA ASN A 479 15.09 -37.93 -3.92
C ASN A 479 13.85 -38.54 -4.63
N ARG A 480 12.64 -38.19 -4.20
CA ARG A 480 11.37 -38.46 -4.92
C ARG A 480 10.64 -37.15 -5.19
N GLY A 481 10.05 -36.99 -6.37
CA GLY A 481 9.32 -35.78 -6.75
C GLY A 481 8.01 -35.63 -5.97
N ILE A 482 6.97 -36.39 -6.35
CA ILE A 482 5.65 -36.39 -5.71
C ILE A 482 5.29 -37.82 -5.33
N GLU A 483 5.08 -38.10 -4.05
CA GLU A 483 4.54 -39.38 -3.58
C GLU A 483 3.17 -39.16 -2.93
N ILE A 484 2.18 -39.92 -3.39
CA ILE A 484 0.82 -39.91 -2.88
C ILE A 484 0.49 -41.31 -2.38
N VAL A 485 0.20 -41.43 -1.09
CA VAL A 485 -0.09 -42.70 -0.43
C VAL A 485 -1.59 -42.82 -0.16
N MET A 486 -2.18 -43.98 -0.50
CA MET A 486 -3.58 -44.35 -0.23
C MET A 486 -4.58 -43.22 -0.50
N SER A 487 -4.67 -42.74 -1.75
CA SER A 487 -5.59 -41.66 -2.14
C SER A 487 -6.68 -42.11 -3.09
N ARG A 488 -7.78 -41.33 -3.17
CA ARG A 488 -8.89 -41.61 -4.09
C ARG A 488 -9.05 -40.59 -5.24
N THR A 489 -9.01 -39.29 -4.96
CA THR A 489 -9.43 -38.21 -5.90
C THR A 489 -8.42 -37.09 -6.07
N ILE A 490 -7.13 -37.40 -5.98
CA ILE A 490 -6.07 -36.40 -6.17
C ILE A 490 -5.71 -36.30 -7.64
N GLN A 491 -5.72 -35.08 -8.18
CA GLN A 491 -5.31 -34.79 -9.54
C GLN A 491 -4.04 -33.95 -9.54
N ILE A 492 -3.07 -34.33 -10.36
CA ILE A 492 -1.87 -33.55 -10.64
C ILE A 492 -2.04 -32.96 -12.03
N LYS A 493 -2.01 -31.63 -12.13
CA LYS A 493 -2.20 -30.90 -13.38
C LYS A 493 -1.08 -29.90 -13.62
N ASN A 494 -0.75 -29.70 -14.89
CA ASN A 494 0.22 -28.68 -15.31
C ASN A 494 1.58 -28.76 -14.56
N ALA A 495 1.98 -29.97 -14.12
CA ALA A 495 3.18 -30.14 -13.33
C ALA A 495 4.40 -30.34 -14.22
N VAL A 496 5.56 -29.83 -13.79
CA VAL A 496 6.86 -30.05 -14.41
C VAL A 496 7.76 -30.73 -13.39
N VAL A 497 8.00 -32.03 -13.57
CA VAL A 497 8.73 -32.87 -12.60
C VAL A 497 9.95 -33.50 -13.27
N PHE A 498 11.15 -33.14 -12.86
CA PHE A 498 12.38 -33.55 -13.55
C PHE A 498 13.56 -33.73 -12.59
N ASP A 499 14.59 -34.49 -12.98
CA ASP A 499 15.85 -34.59 -12.23
C ASP A 499 15.66 -35.03 -10.76
N ASN A 500 14.76 -35.99 -10.49
CA ASN A 500 14.58 -36.60 -9.17
C ASN A 500 15.29 -37.96 -9.11
N ALA A 501 15.86 -38.32 -7.96
CA ALA A 501 16.81 -39.44 -7.86
C ALA A 501 16.20 -40.85 -7.93
N ASP A 502 14.99 -41.05 -7.41
CA ASP A 502 14.26 -42.32 -7.35
C ASP A 502 13.10 -42.32 -8.35
N PHE A 503 12.08 -41.48 -8.15
CA PHE A 503 10.99 -41.31 -9.12
C PHE A 503 10.43 -39.88 -9.19
N GLY A 504 9.81 -39.55 -10.31
CA GLY A 504 9.11 -38.28 -10.53
C GLY A 504 7.77 -38.20 -9.80
N ILE A 505 6.82 -39.08 -10.11
CA ILE A 505 5.50 -39.15 -9.47
C ILE A 505 5.17 -40.60 -9.15
N GLY A 506 4.75 -40.88 -7.92
CA GLY A 506 4.35 -42.20 -7.45
C GLY A 506 3.02 -42.18 -6.70
N TYR A 507 2.04 -42.94 -7.20
CA TYR A 507 0.83 -43.28 -6.44
C TYR A 507 1.04 -44.64 -5.79
N ILE A 508 1.16 -44.66 -4.47
CA ILE A 508 1.41 -45.88 -3.69
C ILE A 508 0.08 -46.34 -3.09
N THR A 509 -0.49 -47.39 -3.66
CA THR A 509 -1.64 -48.10 -3.11
C THR A 509 -1.23 -49.52 -2.70
N ALA A 510 -1.81 -50.05 -1.64
CA ALA A 510 -1.61 -51.46 -1.27
C ALA A 510 -2.31 -52.33 -2.33
N PHE A 511 -1.51 -52.99 -3.16
CA PHE A 511 -1.95 -53.98 -4.12
C PHE A 511 -2.70 -55.11 -3.38
N ASP A 512 -3.89 -55.43 -3.90
CA ASP A 512 -4.63 -56.68 -3.65
C ASP A 512 -5.60 -56.79 -2.45
N HIS A 513 -6.24 -55.71 -2.02
CA HIS A 513 -7.34 -55.84 -1.06
C HIS A 513 -8.52 -54.89 -1.28
N GLN A 514 -9.21 -55.04 -2.43
CA GLN A 514 -10.60 -54.59 -2.53
C GLN A 514 -11.53 -55.26 -1.50
N THR A 515 -11.04 -56.25 -0.75
CA THR A 515 -11.73 -56.94 0.35
C THR A 515 -11.40 -56.40 1.75
N THR A 516 -10.27 -55.71 1.99
CA THR A 516 -9.90 -55.15 3.32
C THR A 516 -9.74 -53.62 3.37
N ASN A 517 -9.61 -52.92 2.24
CA ASN A 517 -9.58 -51.45 2.23
C ASN A 517 -10.88 -50.85 2.81
N PRO A 518 -10.89 -49.69 3.44
CA PRO A 518 -12.15 -49.02 3.80
C PRO A 518 -13.06 -48.82 2.57
N LEU A 519 -14.39 -48.94 2.76
CA LEU A 519 -15.40 -48.83 1.68
C LEU A 519 -15.24 -47.56 0.83
N HIS A 520 -14.80 -46.46 1.44
CA HIS A 520 -14.58 -45.19 0.77
C HIS A 520 -13.33 -45.12 -0.10
N LEU A 521 -12.48 -46.15 -0.11
CA LEU A 521 -11.34 -46.31 -1.02
C LEU A 521 -11.57 -47.41 -2.05
N ARG A 522 -12.73 -48.10 -2.01
CA ARG A 522 -13.07 -49.14 -3.00
C ARG A 522 -13.82 -48.46 -4.15
N THR A 523 -13.33 -48.61 -5.38
CA THR A 523 -13.85 -48.11 -6.68
C THR A 523 -13.31 -46.76 -7.20
N ALA A 524 -12.96 -46.79 -8.50
CA ALA A 524 -12.49 -45.70 -9.38
C ALA A 524 -11.19 -44.98 -8.94
N PHE A 525 -10.10 -45.72 -8.78
CA PHE A 525 -8.77 -45.14 -8.52
C PHE A 525 -8.26 -44.25 -9.68
N TYR A 526 -8.76 -44.45 -10.90
CA TYR A 526 -8.32 -43.74 -12.11
C TYR A 526 -9.53 -43.30 -12.94
N ASP A 527 -10.05 -42.11 -12.64
CA ASP A 527 -11.22 -41.51 -13.30
C ASP A 527 -11.04 -39.98 -13.35
N VAL A 528 -11.32 -39.38 -14.50
CA VAL A 528 -11.06 -37.94 -14.75
C VAL A 528 -12.04 -37.01 -14.03
N ASP A 529 -13.22 -37.53 -13.71
CA ASP A 529 -14.29 -36.82 -13.03
C ASP A 529 -14.23 -37.09 -11.52
N ASN A 530 -13.93 -38.33 -11.11
CA ASN A 530 -14.08 -38.80 -9.73
C ASN A 530 -12.92 -39.66 -9.19
N GLY A 531 -11.76 -39.70 -9.85
CA GLY A 531 -10.60 -40.50 -9.45
C GLY A 531 -9.26 -39.75 -9.53
N SER A 532 -8.16 -40.46 -9.34
CA SER A 532 -6.82 -39.89 -9.37
C SER A 532 -6.27 -39.85 -10.79
N VAL A 533 -5.70 -38.71 -11.20
CA VAL A 533 -5.27 -38.48 -12.58
C VAL A 533 -4.03 -37.58 -12.62
N ILE A 534 -3.16 -37.82 -13.60
CA ILE A 534 -2.11 -36.89 -14.02
C ILE A 534 -2.50 -36.37 -15.40
N SER A 535 -2.64 -35.05 -15.57
CA SER A 535 -2.94 -34.44 -16.87
C SER A 535 -2.04 -33.24 -17.14
N ASP A 536 -1.78 -32.98 -18.43
CA ASP A 536 -1.11 -31.77 -18.91
C ASP A 536 0.25 -31.51 -18.24
N SER A 537 0.95 -32.58 -17.84
CA SER A 537 2.16 -32.53 -17.01
C SER A 537 3.36 -33.10 -17.76
N VAL A 538 4.53 -32.50 -17.54
CA VAL A 538 5.82 -32.93 -18.12
C VAL A 538 6.63 -33.64 -17.03
N ILE A 539 6.98 -34.90 -17.28
CA ILE A 539 7.76 -35.71 -16.33
C ILE A 539 9.01 -36.23 -17.04
N VAL A 540 10.19 -35.96 -16.48
CA VAL A 540 11.50 -36.32 -17.06
C VAL A 540 12.33 -37.11 -16.03
N GLY A 541 12.50 -38.41 -16.24
CA GLY A 541 13.21 -39.32 -15.32
C GLY A 541 13.33 -40.76 -15.85
N ASP A 542 13.89 -41.68 -15.05
CA ASP A 542 13.99 -43.11 -15.37
C ASP A 542 12.60 -43.77 -15.25
N ALA A 543 12.14 -44.46 -16.30
CA ALA A 543 10.75 -44.92 -16.40
C ALA A 543 10.63 -46.42 -16.11
N GLY A 544 10.36 -46.78 -14.85
CA GLY A 544 9.86 -48.11 -14.49
C GLY A 544 8.33 -48.15 -14.58
N ILE A 545 7.78 -48.79 -15.61
CA ILE A 545 6.33 -49.03 -15.69
C ILE A 545 5.99 -50.22 -14.79
N SER A 546 5.24 -49.98 -13.71
CA SER A 546 4.55 -51.04 -12.95
C SER A 546 3.60 -51.78 -13.87
N SER A 547 3.40 -53.08 -13.68
CA SER A 547 2.55 -53.96 -14.52
C SER A 547 1.05 -53.60 -14.60
N ASP A 548 0.64 -52.46 -14.05
CA ASP A 548 -0.75 -52.09 -13.84
C ASP A 548 -1.08 -50.75 -14.53
N PRO A 549 -2.26 -50.63 -15.17
CA PRO A 549 -2.52 -49.55 -16.10
C PRO A 549 -2.77 -48.21 -15.38
N ILE A 550 -1.94 -47.21 -15.71
CA ILE A 550 -2.25 -45.78 -15.56
C ILE A 550 -2.97 -45.34 -16.85
N VAL A 551 -4.03 -44.53 -16.77
CA VAL A 551 -4.72 -43.95 -17.94
C VAL A 551 -4.25 -42.50 -18.16
N PRO A 552 -3.20 -42.25 -18.95
CA PRO A 552 -2.80 -40.89 -19.35
C PRO A 552 -3.78 -40.36 -20.40
N ILE A 553 -4.38 -39.19 -20.17
CA ILE A 553 -5.43 -38.65 -21.04
C ILE A 553 -4.97 -37.53 -21.99
N THR A 554 -3.87 -36.81 -21.72
CA THR A 554 -3.24 -35.90 -22.69
C THR A 554 -1.84 -35.46 -22.23
N ALA A 555 -0.83 -35.77 -23.07
CA ALA A 555 0.57 -35.29 -23.10
C ALA A 555 1.52 -35.58 -21.91
N GLY A 556 2.72 -36.12 -22.22
CA GLY A 556 3.95 -35.79 -21.49
C GLY A 556 4.80 -36.87 -20.82
N LEU A 557 4.72 -38.16 -21.18
CA LEU A 557 5.75 -39.15 -20.80
C LEU A 557 6.91 -39.09 -21.80
N VAL A 558 7.96 -38.33 -21.48
CA VAL A 558 9.23 -38.38 -22.21
C VAL A 558 10.23 -39.16 -21.36
N GLY A 559 10.29 -40.46 -21.59
CA GLY A 559 11.30 -41.34 -20.98
C GLY A 559 12.66 -41.19 -21.65
N LYS A 560 13.69 -41.67 -20.95
CA LYS A 560 14.88 -42.22 -21.60
C LYS A 560 14.73 -43.73 -21.72
#